data_AF-A0A9X2UMT7-F1
#
_entry.id   AF-A0A9X2UMT7-F1
#
_cell.length_a   1.000
_cell.length_b   1.000
_cell.length_c   1.000
_cell.angle_alpha   90.00
_cell.angle_beta   90.00
_cell.angle_gamma   90.00
#
_symmetry.space_group_name_H-M   'P 1'
#
loop_
_entity.id
_entity.type
_entity.pdbx_description
1 polymer ?
#
loop_
_entity_poly.entity_id
_entity_poly.type
_entity_poly.pdbx_seq_one_letter_code
_entity_poly.pdbx_strand_id
1 'polypeptide(L)' 'MKTAEGHLLAATQQNGLYHLEGRTKRQIGGWERTWSLTESSADDLLYAATTDGVKRVARRNGQWTASPISGLDTEI' A
#
# COMPACT_ATOMS: atom_id res chain seq x y z
N MET A 1 20.26 21.11 1.03
CA MET A 1 19.11 20.58 1.80
C MET A 1 18.47 19.50 0.95
N LYS A 2 18.72 18.21 1.22
CA LYS A 2 18.01 17.13 0.52
C LYS A 2 16.63 17.06 1.15
N THR A 3 15.60 17.47 0.42
CA THR A 3 14.23 17.11 0.77
C THR A 3 14.17 15.59 0.76
N ALA A 4 14.00 14.97 1.93
CA ALA A 4 13.51 13.61 1.96
C ALA A 4 12.16 13.66 1.22
N GLU A 5 12.10 13.09 0.02
CA GLU A 5 10.84 12.87 -0.68
C GLU A 5 10.08 11.83 0.14
N GLY A 6 9.40 12.30 1.19
CA GLY A 6 8.60 11.47 2.06
C GLY A 6 7.44 10.93 1.24
N HIS A 7 7.49 9.64 0.92
CA HIS A 7 6.38 8.95 0.29
C HIS A 7 5.26 8.81 1.31
N LEU A 8 4.16 9.53 1.09
CA LEU A 8 3.01 9.47 1.97
C LEU A 8 1.96 8.53 1.39
N LEU A 9 1.64 7.49 2.16
CA LEU A 9 0.60 6.53 1.83
C LEU A 9 -0.61 6.72 2.73
N ALA A 10 -1.81 6.65 2.16
CA ALA A 10 -3.06 6.79 2.88
C ALA A 10 -3.91 5.53 2.74
N ALA A 11 -4.03 4.78 3.84
CA ALA A 11 -5.01 3.71 3.99
C ALA A 11 -6.39 4.33 4.25
N THR A 12 -7.39 3.97 3.44
CA THR A 12 -8.73 4.54 3.54
C THR A 12 -9.77 3.49 3.85
N GLN A 13 -10.81 3.90 4.58
CA GLN A 13 -11.96 3.04 4.89
C GLN A 13 -12.88 2.76 3.69
N GLN A 14 -12.67 3.50 2.60
CA GLN A 14 -13.35 3.37 1.32
C GLN A 14 -12.32 3.52 0.20
N ASN A 15 -12.39 2.69 -0.83
CA ASN A 15 -11.56 2.76 -2.03
C ASN A 15 -10.06 2.50 -1.81
N GLY A 16 -9.70 1.82 -0.72
CA GLY A 16 -8.43 1.10 -0.58
C GLY A 16 -7.23 1.95 -0.16
N LEU A 17 -6.24 2.08 -1.05
CA LEU A 17 -4.92 2.63 -0.73
C LEU A 17 -4.46 3.63 -1.78
N TYR A 18 -3.94 4.78 -1.32
CA TYR A 18 -3.46 5.86 -2.17
C TYR A 18 -2.01 6.26 -1.88
N HIS A 19 -1.28 6.64 -2.92
CA HIS A 19 -0.06 7.43 -2.85
C HIS A 19 -0.41 8.91 -2.96
N LEU A 20 0.09 9.72 -2.03
CA LEU A 20 -0.07 11.17 -2.05
C LEU A 20 1.19 11.80 -2.65
N GLU A 21 1.02 12.47 -3.79
CA GLU A 21 2.08 13.11 -4.57
C GLU A 21 1.85 14.64 -4.53
N GLY A 22 2.23 15.25 -3.41
CA GLY A 22 1.95 16.66 -3.16
C GLY A 22 0.46 16.95 -3.03
N ARG A 23 -0.16 17.50 -4.10
CA ARG A 23 -1.60 17.83 -4.14
C ARG A 23 -2.45 16.82 -4.89
N THR A 24 -1.83 15.84 -5.54
CA THR A 24 -2.54 14.77 -6.24
C THR A 24 -2.52 13.49 -5.41
N LYS A 25 -3.47 12.61 -5.69
CA LYS A 25 -3.48 11.25 -5.17
C LYS A 25 -3.57 10.26 -6.32
N ARG A 26 -2.83 9.17 -6.21
CA ARG A 26 -2.88 8.04 -7.14
C ARG A 26 -3.32 6.80 -6.40
N GLN A 27 -4.32 6.09 -6.90
CA GLN A 27 -4.76 4.84 -6.30
C GLN A 27 -3.71 3.75 -6.58
N ILE A 28 -3.34 3.01 -5.53
CA ILE A 28 -2.42 1.87 -5.61
C ILE A 28 -3.22 0.56 -5.51
N GLY A 29 -4.23 0.52 -4.64
CA GLY A 29 -5.10 -0.63 -4.42
C GLY A 29 -6.57 -0.22 -4.43
N GLY A 30 -7.35 -0.82 -5.35
CA GLY A 30 -8.79 -0.58 -5.51
C GLY A 30 -9.65 -1.50 -4.66
N TRP A 31 -9.37 -1.54 -3.36
CA TRP A 31 -10.08 -2.42 -2.42
C TRP A 31 -11.22 -1.69 -1.74
N GLU A 32 -12.15 -2.43 -1.15
CA GLU A 32 -13.24 -1.84 -0.39
C GLU A 32 -12.68 -0.99 0.77
N ARG A 33 -11.78 -1.57 1.58
CA ARG A 33 -11.23 -0.94 2.78
C ARG A 33 -9.82 -1.44 3.08
N THR A 34 -8.97 -0.52 3.53
CA THR A 34 -7.67 -0.81 4.12
C THR A 34 -7.72 -0.48 5.60
N TRP A 35 -7.46 -1.45 6.46
CA TRP A 35 -7.51 -1.32 7.91
C TRP A 35 -6.19 -0.86 8.50
N SER A 36 -5.09 -1.39 7.98
CA SER A 36 -3.74 -1.07 8.45
C SER A 36 -2.70 -1.21 7.34
N LEU A 37 -1.59 -0.51 7.53
CA LEU A 37 -0.37 -0.64 6.75
C LEU A 37 0.78 -0.91 7.71
N THR A 38 1.63 -1.86 7.37
CA THR A 38 2.88 -2.12 8.08
C THR A 38 4.03 -2.22 7.11
N GLU A 39 5.17 -1.66 7.48
CA GLU A 39 6.40 -1.72 6.70
C GLU A 39 7.16 -3.00 7.03
N SER A 40 7.73 -3.60 5.99
CA SER A 40 8.73 -4.67 6.14
C SER A 40 10.06 -4.05 6.52
N SER A 41 10.95 -4.78 7.17
CA SER A 41 12.31 -4.31 7.49
C SER A 41 13.18 -3.99 6.26
N ALA A 42 12.68 -4.22 5.04
CA ALA A 42 13.30 -3.81 3.78
C ALA A 42 12.54 -2.60 3.20
N ASP A 43 13.26 -1.50 2.97
CA ASP A 43 12.79 -0.13 2.65
C ASP A 43 11.92 0.05 1.37
N ASP A 44 11.38 -1.00 0.77
CA ASP A 44 10.58 -0.94 -0.46
C ASP A 44 9.37 -1.90 -0.43
N LEU A 45 8.97 -2.35 0.76
CA LEU A 45 7.93 -3.35 0.94
C LEU A 45 7.03 -3.05 2.13
N LEU A 46 5.72 -3.04 1.88
CA LEU A 46 4.67 -2.90 2.89
C LEU A 46 3.65 -4.03 2.74
N TYR A 47 2.87 -4.21 3.80
CA TYR A 47 1.71 -5.09 3.83
C TYR A 47 0.47 -4.28 4.21
N ALA A 48 -0.58 -4.43 3.42
CA ALA A 48 -1.88 -3.83 3.65
C ALA A 48 -2.87 -4.89 4.11
N ALA A 49 -3.45 -4.71 5.29
CA ALA A 49 -4.58 -5.53 5.73
C ALA A 49 -5.86 -4.93 5.16
N THR A 50 -6.55 -5.67 4.29
CA THR A 50 -7.79 -5.26 3.64
C THR A 50 -8.95 -6.15 4.08
N THR A 51 -10.19 -5.83 3.70
CA THR A 51 -11.36 -6.67 4.00
C THR A 51 -11.24 -8.08 3.41
N ASP A 52 -10.59 -8.20 2.24
CA ASP A 52 -10.43 -9.44 1.48
C ASP A 52 -9.01 -10.04 1.63
N GLY A 53 -8.38 -9.83 2.79
CA GLY A 53 -7.10 -10.43 3.16
C GLY A 53 -5.91 -9.48 3.13
N VAL A 54 -4.70 -10.03 3.08
CA VAL A 54 -3.46 -9.24 3.12
C VAL A 54 -2.92 -9.05 1.71
N LYS A 55 -2.59 -7.81 1.38
CA LYS A 55 -2.00 -7.44 0.09
C LYS A 55 -0.57 -6.99 0.29
N ARG A 56 0.31 -7.37 -0.64
CA ARG A 56 1.69 -6.90 -0.68
C ARG A 56 1.73 -5.59 -1.45
N VAL A 57 2.41 -4.58 -0.94
CA VAL A 57 2.61 -3.29 -1.61
C VAL A 57 4.11 -3.06 -1.73
N ALA A 58 4.62 -3.06 -2.96
CA ALA A 58 6.05 -2.95 -3.22
C ALA A 58 6.35 -1.71 -4.04
N ARG A 59 7.47 -1.07 -3.75
CA ARG A 59 8.00 0.02 -4.56
C ARG A 59 8.91 -0.56 -5.64
N ARG A 60 8.63 -0.21 -6.89
CA ARG A 60 9.44 -0.59 -8.05
C ARG A 60 9.59 0.61 -8.95
N ASN A 61 10.83 0.93 -9.32
CA ASN A 61 11.16 2.09 -10.16
C ASN A 61 10.52 3.39 -9.63
N GLY A 62 10.58 3.59 -8.32
CA GLY A 62 10.00 4.77 -7.66
C GLY A 62 8.48 4.74 -7.47
N GLN A 63 7.77 3.75 -8.02
CA GLN A 63 6.31 3.67 -7.96
C GLN A 63 5.82 2.54 -7.05
N TRP A 64 4.83 2.86 -6.21
CA TRP A 64 4.12 1.88 -5.41
C TRP A 64 3.11 1.11 -6.25
N THR A 65 3.15 -0.22 -6.11
CA THR A 65 2.25 -1.18 -6.77
C THR A 65 1.77 -2.21 -5.75
N ALA A 66 0.49 -2.59 -5.81
CA ALA A 66 -0.03 -3.66 -4.97
C ALA A 66 -0.20 -4.96 -5.75
N SER A 67 0.03 -6.08 -5.07
CA SER A 67 -0.21 -7.42 -5.60
C SER A 67 -0.84 -8.30 -4.50
N PRO A 68 -1.68 -9.29 -4.86
CA PRO A 68 -2.05 -10.33 -3.92
C PRO A 68 -0.80 -11.07 -3.42
N ILE A 69 -0.91 -11.71 -2.27
CA ILE A 69 0.10 -12.66 -1.78
C ILE A 69 -0.34 -14.05 -2.24
N SER A 70 0.36 -14.61 -3.22
CA SER A 70 0.14 -15.98 -3.67
C SER A 70 0.53 -16.95 -2.56
N GLY A 71 -0.30 -17.97 -2.31
CA GLY A 71 -0.05 -18.99 -1.29
C GLY A 71 -0.56 -18.64 0.12
N LEU A 72 -1.22 -17.50 0.30
CA LEU A 72 -2.10 -17.22 1.45
C LEU A 72 -3.56 -17.46 1.04
N ASP A 73 -3.86 -18.69 0.60
CA ASP A 73 -5.24 -19.18 0.62
C ASP A 73 -5.51 -19.66 2.04
N THR A 74 -5.92 -18.75 2.90
CA THR A 74 -6.48 -19.14 4.19
C THR A 74 -7.73 -18.32 4.41
N GLU A 75 -8.86 -19.03 4.43
CA GLU A 75 -10.12 -18.59 5.01
C GLU A 75 -9.85 -17.72 6.25
N ILE A 76 -10.47 -16.54 6.27
CA ILE A 76 -10.57 -15.67 7.45
C ILE A 76 -11.95 -15.90 8.06
#